data_AF-A0A542K981-F1
#
_entry.id   AF-A0A542K981-F1
#
_cell.length_a   1.000
_cell.length_b   1.000
_cell.length_c   1.000
_cell.angle_alpha   90.00
_cell.angle_beta   90.00
_cell.angle_gamma   90.00
#
_symmetry.space_group_name_H-M   'P 1'
#
loop_
_entity.id
_entity.type
_entity.pdbx_description
1 polymer ?
#
loop_
_entity_poly.entity_id
_entity_poly.type
_entity_poly.pdbx_seq_one_letter_code
_entity_poly.pdbx_strand_id
1 'polypeptide(L)'
;MSQVLYGERSRNPLARTVELTDAVLRRGSWTTPVSELNLAAMAEAFQRGYWLGGGGAERPLEQLADGAGIVPVTRVTGTATPVRVRRAAEFARSLGELAVRQCGGPEQVAALAAQARAEDVPLWMARRHAPGPAGPVTVVVDRRLVRVDVWGPHAPVVRIRAPQGFHRDSPEPSKGLRLTVGDAPAQLSLRKKLRKSKSSVEVRLPGQHWVLRRENTVSSWLLRDERPVALLTCPARRPALDPNTVLLPLAPVRHESPDPLDAVMAHVFSVAFGLGDTTGMARFGTQRRAVNGGEPFAVDGDWDRPWFSNLGRAGEDNDPGGGDGWGADGGDGGDSGGSDGGD
;
A
#
# COMPACT_ATOMS: atom_id res chain seq x y z
N MET A 1 7.07 8.30 -33.76
CA MET A 1 5.62 8.55 -33.66
C MET A 1 5.02 7.41 -32.87
N SER A 2 4.38 7.67 -31.73
CA SER A 2 3.78 6.63 -30.90
C SER A 2 2.52 6.09 -31.59
N GLN A 3 2.37 4.76 -31.63
CA GLN A 3 1.20 4.11 -32.24
C GLN A 3 -0.01 4.29 -31.31
N VAL A 4 -1.13 4.80 -31.83
CA VAL A 4 -2.40 4.87 -31.08
C VAL A 4 -3.02 3.48 -31.04
N LEU A 5 -3.14 2.93 -29.84
CA LEU A 5 -3.68 1.59 -29.58
C LEU A 5 -5.18 1.64 -29.23
N TYR A 6 -5.60 2.73 -28.59
CA TYR A 6 -7.00 3.07 -28.36
C TYR A 6 -7.14 4.59 -28.40
N GLY A 7 -8.20 5.09 -29.03
CA GLY A 7 -8.44 6.53 -29.10
C GLY A 7 -9.92 6.85 -29.26
N GLU A 8 -10.41 7.77 -28.45
CA GLU A 8 -11.78 8.28 -28.56
C GLU A 8 -11.84 9.54 -29.42
N ARG A 9 -12.76 9.54 -30.39
CA ARG A 9 -13.00 10.71 -31.24
C ARG A 9 -14.13 11.57 -30.67
N SER A 10 -13.89 12.87 -30.56
CA SER A 10 -14.92 13.84 -30.18
C SER A 10 -14.83 15.06 -31.09
N ARG A 11 -15.99 15.57 -31.53
CA ARG A 11 -16.09 16.88 -32.20
C ARG A 11 -16.07 18.05 -31.22
N ASN A 12 -16.29 17.79 -29.93
CA ASN A 12 -16.18 18.78 -28.87
C ASN A 12 -14.71 18.84 -28.39
N PRO A 13 -14.01 19.98 -28.54
CA PRO A 13 -12.62 20.15 -28.12
C PRO A 13 -12.43 20.11 -26.59
N LEU A 14 -13.50 20.26 -25.80
CA LEU A 14 -13.48 20.17 -24.34
C LEU A 14 -13.84 18.76 -23.82
N ALA A 15 -14.13 17.81 -24.71
CA ALA A 15 -14.44 16.46 -24.29
C ALA A 15 -13.22 15.81 -23.65
N ARG A 16 -13.41 15.25 -22.45
CA ARG A 16 -12.40 14.43 -21.79
C ARG A 16 -12.35 13.08 -22.48
N THR A 17 -11.58 12.98 -23.55
CA THR A 17 -11.33 11.74 -24.28
C THR A 17 -10.23 10.93 -23.62
N VAL A 18 -10.28 9.63 -23.86
CA VAL A 18 -9.20 8.70 -23.49
C VAL A 18 -8.43 8.28 -24.74
N GLU A 19 -7.10 8.32 -24.64
CA GLU A 19 -6.17 7.87 -25.66
C GLU A 19 -5.08 7.02 -25.00
N LEU A 20 -4.86 5.83 -25.55
CA LEU A 20 -3.77 4.94 -25.16
C LEU A 20 -2.81 4.80 -26.33
N THR A 21 -1.53 5.00 -26.02
CA THR A 21 -0.41 4.72 -26.92
C THR A 21 0.53 3.72 -26.25
N ASP A 22 1.59 3.33 -26.96
CA ASP A 22 2.69 2.54 -26.40
C ASP A 22 3.42 3.21 -25.22
N ALA A 23 3.44 4.54 -25.17
CA ALA A 23 4.21 5.32 -24.19
C ALA A 23 3.36 6.00 -23.11
N VAL A 24 2.13 6.39 -23.41
CA VAL A 24 1.28 7.17 -22.49
C VAL A 24 -0.19 6.76 -22.53
N LEU A 25 -0.85 6.90 -21.38
CA LEU A 25 -2.31 6.95 -21.23
C LEU A 25 -2.74 8.40 -20.98
N ARG A 26 -3.55 8.95 -21.88
CA ARG A 26 -4.16 10.29 -21.74
C ARG A 26 -5.62 10.15 -21.36
N ARG A 27 -6.06 10.91 -20.35
CA ARG A 27 -7.44 10.96 -19.88
C ARG A 27 -7.81 12.42 -19.55
N GLY A 28 -8.52 13.08 -20.46
CA GLY A 28 -8.79 14.52 -20.33
C GLY A 28 -7.48 15.33 -20.24
N SER A 29 -7.29 16.09 -19.16
CA SER A 29 -6.08 16.90 -18.94
C SER A 29 -4.90 16.12 -18.34
N TRP A 30 -5.10 14.86 -17.95
CA TRP A 30 -4.04 14.05 -17.32
C TRP A 30 -3.36 13.14 -18.32
N THR A 31 -2.03 13.08 -18.24
CA THR A 31 -1.19 12.16 -19.02
C THR A 31 -0.35 11.35 -18.05
N THR A 32 -0.49 10.02 -18.09
CA THR A 32 0.26 9.09 -17.27
C THR A 32 1.18 8.27 -18.19
N PRO A 33 2.51 8.29 -17.99
CA PRO A 33 3.39 7.38 -18.71
C PRO A 33 3.01 5.92 -18.46
N VAL A 34 3.07 5.10 -19.50
CA VAL A 34 2.79 3.65 -19.41
C VAL A 34 3.75 2.96 -18.44
N SER A 35 4.97 3.48 -18.29
CA SER A 35 5.96 3.01 -17.29
C SER A 35 5.54 3.27 -15.83
N GLU A 36 4.60 4.18 -15.57
CA GLU A 36 4.06 4.42 -14.23
C GLU A 36 2.84 3.54 -13.91
N LEU A 37 2.37 2.77 -14.90
CA LEU A 37 1.31 1.80 -14.72
C LEU A 37 1.88 0.46 -14.22
N ASN A 38 1.12 -0.25 -13.39
CA ASN A 38 1.48 -1.61 -12.98
C ASN A 38 1.09 -2.60 -14.07
N LEU A 39 1.86 -2.61 -15.16
CA LEU A 39 1.61 -3.47 -16.32
C LEU A 39 1.67 -4.95 -15.94
N ALA A 40 2.59 -5.34 -15.05
CA ALA A 40 2.70 -6.72 -14.60
C ALA A 40 1.40 -7.24 -13.98
N ALA A 41 0.79 -6.45 -13.08
CA ALA A 41 -0.47 -6.82 -12.44
C ALA A 41 -1.65 -6.86 -13.42
N MET A 42 -1.74 -5.89 -14.34
CA MET A 42 -2.83 -5.87 -15.33
C MET A 42 -2.67 -6.97 -16.38
N ALA A 43 -1.45 -7.27 -16.82
CA ALA A 43 -1.16 -8.34 -17.76
C ALA A 43 -1.49 -9.72 -17.17
N GLU A 44 -1.17 -9.94 -15.89
CA GLU A 44 -1.46 -11.18 -15.18
C GLU A 44 -2.97 -11.43 -15.07
N ALA A 45 -3.73 -10.43 -14.63
CA ALA A 45 -5.20 -10.52 -14.56
C ALA A 45 -5.81 -10.75 -15.96
N PHE A 46 -5.32 -10.01 -16.95
CA PHE A 46 -5.79 -10.11 -18.34
C PHE A 46 -5.60 -11.53 -18.91
N GLN A 47 -4.45 -12.16 -18.65
CA GLN A 47 -4.20 -13.54 -19.11
C GLN A 47 -5.09 -14.58 -18.44
N ARG A 48 -5.56 -14.31 -17.21
CA ARG A 48 -6.56 -15.15 -16.55
C ARG A 48 -7.98 -14.93 -17.06
N GLY A 49 -8.20 -13.98 -17.96
CA GLY A 49 -9.53 -13.60 -18.44
C GLY A 49 -10.26 -12.59 -17.55
N TYR A 50 -9.52 -11.88 -16.69
CA TYR A 50 -10.06 -10.88 -15.75
C TYR A 50 -9.47 -9.50 -16.01
N TRP A 51 -10.11 -8.47 -15.48
CA TRP A 51 -9.57 -7.14 -15.36
C TRP A 51 -9.39 -6.77 -13.89
N LEU A 52 -8.30 -6.08 -13.58
CA LEU A 52 -7.92 -5.67 -12.23
C LEU A 52 -8.57 -4.33 -11.85
N GLY A 53 -9.23 -4.32 -10.70
CA GLY A 53 -9.79 -3.17 -10.03
C GLY A 53 -8.97 -2.73 -8.81
N GLY A 54 -9.50 -1.75 -8.07
CA GLY A 54 -8.90 -1.28 -6.83
C GLY A 54 -8.87 -2.35 -5.75
N GLY A 55 -7.82 -2.35 -4.92
CA GLY A 55 -7.68 -3.27 -3.79
C GLY A 55 -7.67 -4.75 -4.15
N GLY A 56 -7.30 -5.08 -5.39
CA GLY A 56 -7.27 -6.43 -5.91
C GLY A 56 -8.64 -6.99 -6.31
N ALA A 57 -9.69 -6.17 -6.43
CA ALA A 57 -10.94 -6.60 -7.02
C ALA A 57 -10.73 -7.06 -8.47
N GLU A 58 -11.48 -8.05 -8.93
CA GLU A 58 -11.35 -8.57 -10.29
C GLU A 58 -12.74 -8.74 -10.92
N ARG A 59 -12.84 -8.43 -12.22
CA ARG A 59 -14.05 -8.71 -13.01
C ARG A 59 -13.68 -9.49 -14.27
N PRO A 60 -14.42 -10.55 -14.63
CA PRO A 60 -14.24 -11.21 -15.92
C PRO A 60 -14.29 -10.22 -17.08
N LEU A 61 -13.42 -10.39 -18.08
CA LEU A 61 -13.36 -9.49 -19.24
C LEU A 61 -14.67 -9.48 -20.03
N GLU A 62 -15.39 -10.61 -20.05
CA GLU A 62 -16.71 -10.77 -20.68
C GLU A 62 -17.82 -9.94 -20.01
N GLN A 63 -17.62 -9.53 -18.75
CA GLN A 63 -18.59 -8.69 -18.02
C GLN A 63 -18.33 -7.19 -18.22
N LEU A 64 -17.24 -6.81 -18.90
CA LEU A 64 -16.99 -5.42 -19.24
C LEU A 64 -17.92 -5.00 -20.37
N ALA A 65 -18.49 -3.79 -20.26
CA ALA A 65 -19.40 -3.27 -21.28
C ALA A 65 -18.69 -3.10 -22.64
N ASP A 66 -19.32 -3.58 -23.71
CA ASP A 66 -18.87 -3.28 -25.08
C ASP A 66 -18.94 -1.78 -25.39
N GLY A 67 -19.88 -1.08 -24.75
CA GLY A 67 -20.08 0.36 -24.84
C GLY A 67 -19.36 1.16 -23.76
N ALA A 68 -19.97 2.29 -23.38
CA ALA A 68 -19.40 3.17 -22.38
C ALA A 68 -19.38 2.50 -21.00
N GLY A 69 -18.25 2.61 -20.30
CA GLY A 69 -18.05 1.96 -19.01
C GLY A 69 -16.83 2.49 -18.25
N ILE A 70 -16.57 1.88 -17.11
CA ILE A 70 -15.44 2.21 -16.23
C ILE A 70 -14.46 1.04 -16.24
N VAL A 71 -13.21 1.34 -16.59
CA VAL A 71 -12.09 0.40 -16.55
C VAL A 71 -11.05 0.98 -15.58
N PRO A 72 -10.86 0.39 -14.39
CA PRO A 72 -9.82 0.84 -13.46
C PRO A 72 -8.43 0.64 -14.06
N VAL A 73 -7.52 1.58 -13.80
CA VAL A 73 -6.12 1.47 -14.18
C VAL A 73 -5.26 1.58 -12.93
N THR A 74 -4.37 0.61 -12.75
CA THR A 74 -3.51 0.50 -11.57
C THR A 74 -2.12 1.03 -11.86
N ARG A 75 -1.60 1.90 -10.99
CA ARG A 75 -0.25 2.44 -11.02
C ARG A 75 0.73 1.54 -10.29
N VAL A 76 2.04 1.72 -10.53
CA VAL A 76 3.12 1.01 -9.82
C VAL A 76 3.08 1.19 -8.29
N THR A 77 2.39 2.23 -7.83
CA THR A 77 2.10 2.51 -6.41
C THR A 77 1.04 1.61 -5.80
N GLY A 78 0.35 0.80 -6.60
CA GLY A 78 -0.84 0.03 -6.22
C GLY A 78 -2.12 0.87 -6.19
N THR A 79 -2.04 2.16 -6.51
CA THR A 79 -3.22 3.03 -6.65
C THR A 79 -4.01 2.62 -7.87
N ALA A 80 -5.33 2.40 -7.73
CA ALA A 80 -6.22 2.19 -8.86
C ALA A 80 -7.12 3.40 -9.09
N THR A 81 -7.20 3.87 -10.33
CA THR A 81 -8.07 5.00 -10.72
C THR A 81 -9.11 4.54 -11.74
N PRO A 82 -10.41 4.78 -11.52
CA PRO A 82 -11.44 4.48 -12.50
C PRO A 82 -11.28 5.36 -13.74
N VAL A 83 -11.15 4.76 -14.92
CA VAL A 83 -11.11 5.46 -16.20
C VAL A 83 -12.43 5.26 -16.94
N ARG A 84 -13.16 6.36 -17.17
CA ARG A 84 -14.37 6.35 -17.98
C ARG A 84 -14.00 6.33 -19.45
N VAL A 85 -14.44 5.29 -20.14
CA VAL A 85 -14.15 5.06 -21.56
C VAL A 85 -15.44 4.79 -22.32
N ARG A 86 -15.46 5.11 -23.61
CA ARG A 86 -16.61 4.90 -24.49
C ARG A 86 -16.77 3.46 -24.96
N ARG A 87 -15.70 2.66 -24.92
CA ARG A 87 -15.67 1.24 -25.32
C ARG A 87 -14.82 0.48 -24.31
N ALA A 88 -15.44 0.05 -23.21
CA ALA A 88 -14.72 -0.49 -22.06
C ALA A 88 -14.01 -1.81 -22.36
N ALA A 89 -14.70 -2.75 -23.02
CA ALA A 89 -14.10 -4.02 -23.43
C ALA A 89 -12.91 -3.83 -24.39
N GLU A 90 -13.02 -2.93 -25.37
CA GLU A 90 -11.93 -2.62 -26.30
C GLU A 90 -10.73 -1.99 -25.58
N PHE A 91 -10.96 -0.99 -24.72
CA PHE A 91 -9.90 -0.34 -23.97
C PHE A 91 -9.15 -1.32 -23.06
N ALA A 92 -9.86 -2.15 -22.30
CA ALA A 92 -9.27 -3.16 -21.43
C ALA A 92 -8.45 -4.18 -22.25
N ARG A 93 -8.95 -4.62 -23.41
CA ARG A 93 -8.22 -5.51 -24.31
C ARG A 93 -6.94 -4.87 -24.83
N SER A 94 -7.01 -3.65 -25.37
CA SER A 94 -5.84 -2.94 -25.91
C SER A 94 -4.77 -2.70 -24.84
N LEU A 95 -5.16 -2.33 -23.63
CA LEU A 95 -4.23 -2.12 -22.52
C LEU A 95 -3.66 -3.45 -21.99
N GLY A 96 -4.48 -4.50 -21.89
CA GLY A 96 -4.03 -5.84 -21.50
C GLY A 96 -3.00 -6.42 -22.47
N GLU A 97 -3.27 -6.35 -23.77
CA GLU A 97 -2.33 -6.78 -24.81
C GLU A 97 -1.03 -5.96 -24.80
N LEU A 98 -1.13 -4.63 -24.61
CA LEU A 98 0.04 -3.77 -24.43
C LEU A 98 0.85 -4.20 -23.21
N ALA A 99 0.19 -4.42 -22.08
CA ALA A 99 0.83 -4.81 -20.82
C ALA A 99 1.59 -6.13 -20.98
N VAL A 100 0.98 -7.15 -21.62
CA VAL A 100 1.65 -8.43 -21.91
C VAL A 100 2.89 -8.21 -22.77
N ARG A 101 2.80 -7.41 -23.84
CA ARG A 101 3.97 -7.14 -24.71
C ARG A 101 5.09 -6.40 -23.96
N GLN A 102 4.75 -5.35 -23.22
CA GLN A 102 5.72 -4.54 -22.47
C GLN A 102 6.36 -5.29 -21.29
N CYS A 103 5.65 -6.28 -20.73
CA CYS A 103 6.21 -7.19 -19.75
C CYS A 103 7.13 -8.27 -20.35
N GLY A 104 7.36 -8.31 -21.66
CA GLY A 104 8.22 -9.32 -22.30
C GLY A 104 7.48 -10.57 -22.79
N GLY A 105 6.15 -10.52 -22.88
CA GLY A 105 5.33 -11.62 -23.41
C GLY A 105 4.71 -12.51 -22.32
N PRO A 106 3.94 -13.53 -22.72
CA PRO A 106 3.13 -14.30 -21.79
C PRO A 106 3.92 -15.14 -20.80
N GLU A 107 5.06 -15.70 -21.22
CA GLU A 107 5.93 -16.49 -20.35
C GLU A 107 6.52 -15.65 -19.20
N GLN A 108 6.93 -14.41 -19.50
CA GLN A 108 7.46 -13.50 -18.48
C GLN A 108 6.36 -13.08 -17.48
N VAL A 109 5.13 -12.86 -17.95
CA VAL A 109 3.98 -12.61 -17.06
C VAL A 109 3.70 -13.82 -16.17
N ALA A 110 3.75 -15.04 -16.71
CA ALA A 110 3.58 -16.26 -15.94
C ALA A 110 4.69 -16.45 -14.88
N ALA A 111 5.93 -16.08 -15.19
CA ALA A 111 7.04 -16.09 -14.23
C ALA A 111 6.82 -15.09 -13.09
N LEU A 112 6.38 -13.86 -13.40
CA LEU A 112 6.00 -12.85 -12.40
C LEU A 112 4.84 -13.34 -11.53
N ALA A 113 3.84 -13.99 -12.13
CA ALA A 113 2.71 -14.57 -11.39
C ALA A 113 3.16 -15.72 -10.47
N ALA A 114 4.10 -16.56 -10.91
CA ALA A 114 4.67 -17.62 -10.09
C ALA A 114 5.45 -17.05 -8.89
N GLN A 115 6.23 -15.99 -9.12
CA GLN A 115 6.92 -15.27 -8.04
C GLN A 115 5.93 -14.68 -7.04
N ALA A 116 4.89 -13.98 -7.50
CA ALA A 116 3.87 -13.41 -6.63
C ALA A 116 3.14 -14.46 -5.78
N ARG A 117 2.88 -15.64 -6.35
CA ARG A 117 2.33 -16.79 -5.61
C ARG A 117 3.29 -17.34 -4.56
N ALA A 118 4.58 -17.46 -4.89
CA ALA A 118 5.60 -17.90 -3.94
C ALA A 118 5.80 -16.91 -2.78
N GLU A 119 5.67 -15.61 -3.06
CA GLU A 119 5.69 -14.54 -2.06
C GLU A 119 4.39 -14.47 -1.24
N ASP A 120 3.30 -15.05 -1.75
CA ASP A 120 1.93 -14.87 -1.27
C ASP A 120 1.57 -13.38 -1.16
N VAL A 121 1.97 -12.62 -2.19
CA VAL A 121 1.73 -11.19 -2.32
C VAL A 121 1.33 -10.87 -3.76
N PRO A 122 0.13 -10.33 -4.01
CA PRO A 122 -0.34 -10.07 -5.36
C PRO A 122 0.50 -9.00 -6.08
N LEU A 123 0.58 -9.10 -7.41
CA LEU A 123 1.39 -8.19 -8.23
C LEU A 123 0.94 -6.72 -8.18
N TRP A 124 -0.35 -6.48 -7.89
CA TRP A 124 -0.89 -5.13 -7.85
C TRP A 124 -0.33 -4.30 -6.67
N MET A 125 0.13 -4.96 -5.60
CA MET A 125 0.72 -4.27 -4.45
C MET A 125 2.16 -3.85 -4.73
N ALA A 126 2.48 -2.60 -4.42
CA ALA A 126 3.80 -2.04 -4.63
C ALA A 126 4.87 -2.69 -3.73
N ARG A 127 5.91 -3.23 -4.36
CA ARG A 127 7.13 -3.73 -3.69
C ARG A 127 8.12 -2.59 -3.56
N ARG A 128 8.56 -2.30 -2.33
CA ARG A 128 9.63 -1.34 -2.04
C ARG A 128 10.80 -2.08 -1.41
N HIS A 129 12.01 -1.67 -1.73
CA HIS A 129 13.22 -2.33 -1.24
C HIS A 129 14.03 -1.38 -0.36
N ALA A 130 14.65 -1.95 0.67
CA ALA A 130 15.60 -1.27 1.54
C ALA A 130 16.82 -2.16 1.79
N PRO A 131 18.01 -1.59 2.05
CA PRO A 131 19.17 -2.38 2.43
C PRO A 131 18.98 -3.04 3.80
N GLY A 132 19.41 -4.29 3.92
CA GLY A 132 19.50 -5.03 5.18
C GLY A 132 20.87 -5.72 5.31
N PRO A 133 21.23 -6.17 6.52
CA PRO A 133 22.54 -6.78 6.80
C PRO A 133 22.81 -8.06 5.99
N ALA A 134 21.75 -8.80 5.62
CA ALA A 134 21.84 -10.03 4.82
C ALA A 134 21.43 -9.85 3.35
N GLY A 135 21.19 -8.62 2.91
CA GLY A 135 20.69 -8.30 1.57
C GLY A 135 19.41 -7.45 1.60
N PRO A 136 18.78 -7.22 0.43
CA PRO A 136 17.64 -6.32 0.33
C PRO A 136 16.41 -6.87 1.07
N VAL A 137 15.80 -6.03 1.90
CA VAL A 137 14.51 -6.27 2.55
C VAL A 137 13.42 -5.69 1.65
N THR A 138 12.44 -6.53 1.30
CA THR A 138 11.27 -6.14 0.53
C THR A 138 10.11 -5.84 1.47
N VAL A 139 9.42 -4.72 1.21
CA VAL A 139 8.33 -4.19 2.02
C VAL A 139 7.14 -3.91 1.13
N VAL A 140 6.01 -4.50 1.48
CA VAL A 140 4.72 -4.31 0.82
C VAL A 140 3.70 -3.86 1.86
N VAL A 141 2.93 -2.82 1.51
CA VAL A 141 1.95 -2.21 2.41
C VAL A 141 0.72 -1.81 1.64
N ASP A 142 -0.45 -2.19 2.13
CA ASP A 142 -1.71 -1.54 1.78
C ASP A 142 -2.43 -1.13 3.07
N ARG A 143 -2.54 0.19 3.28
CA ARG A 143 -3.12 0.73 4.51
C ARG A 143 -4.64 0.60 4.55
N ARG A 144 -5.28 0.51 3.38
CA ARG A 144 -6.72 0.32 3.26
C ARG A 144 -7.11 -1.15 3.39
N LEU A 145 -6.21 -2.10 3.18
CA LEU A 145 -6.40 -3.51 3.55
C LEU A 145 -5.91 -3.81 4.96
N VAL A 146 -5.17 -2.89 5.59
CA VAL A 146 -4.44 -3.14 6.84
C VAL A 146 -3.52 -4.35 6.67
N ARG A 147 -2.74 -4.30 5.58
CA ARG A 147 -1.84 -5.36 5.14
C ARG A 147 -0.42 -4.85 5.10
N VAL A 148 0.48 -5.58 5.76
CA VAL A 148 1.93 -5.39 5.66
C VAL A 148 2.56 -6.75 5.46
N ASP A 149 3.46 -6.85 4.49
CA ASP A 149 4.28 -8.02 4.23
C ASP A 149 5.74 -7.56 4.10
N VAL A 150 6.62 -8.13 4.92
CA VAL A 150 8.05 -7.80 4.87
C VAL A 150 8.86 -9.09 4.90
N TRP A 151 9.82 -9.20 3.98
CA TRP A 151 10.70 -10.36 3.89
C TRP A 151 12.08 -9.95 3.38
N GLY A 152 13.07 -10.79 3.65
CA GLY A 152 14.44 -10.61 3.18
C GLY A 152 15.20 -11.94 3.23
N PRO A 153 16.41 -11.99 2.69
CA PRO A 153 17.23 -13.19 2.73
C PRO A 153 17.43 -13.70 4.16
N HIS A 154 17.32 -15.02 4.35
CA HIS A 154 17.58 -15.70 5.63
C HIS A 154 16.67 -15.29 6.80
N ALA A 155 15.56 -14.59 6.55
CA ALA A 155 14.55 -14.27 7.55
C ALA A 155 13.17 -14.83 7.14
N PRO A 156 12.35 -15.31 8.08
CA PRO A 156 10.95 -15.60 7.78
C PRO A 156 10.19 -14.33 7.42
N VAL A 157 9.16 -14.47 6.58
CA VAL A 157 8.25 -13.36 6.26
C VAL A 157 7.53 -12.88 7.52
N VAL A 158 7.45 -11.58 7.73
CA VAL A 158 6.67 -10.99 8.81
C VAL A 158 5.46 -10.27 8.22
N ARG A 159 4.29 -10.61 8.73
CA ARG A 159 3.01 -10.16 8.20
C ARG A 159 2.20 -9.47 9.26
N ILE A 160 1.56 -8.36 8.90
CA ILE A 160 0.46 -7.78 9.66
C ILE A 160 -0.80 -7.85 8.82
N ARG A 161 -1.89 -8.28 9.45
CA ARG A 161 -3.25 -8.31 8.91
C ARG A 161 -4.22 -7.77 9.96
N ALA A 162 -5.40 -7.32 9.52
CA ALA A 162 -6.52 -7.05 10.41
C ALA A 162 -7.80 -7.73 9.88
N PRO A 163 -7.95 -9.05 10.09
CA PRO A 163 -9.06 -9.81 9.49
C PRO A 163 -10.43 -9.32 9.96
N GLN A 164 -10.52 -8.71 11.15
CA GLN A 164 -11.74 -8.15 11.71
C GLN A 164 -11.81 -6.63 11.59
N GLY A 165 -10.87 -6.02 10.86
CA GLY A 165 -10.69 -4.57 10.83
C GLY A 165 -9.77 -4.06 11.94
N PHE A 166 -9.34 -2.80 11.79
CA PHE A 166 -8.48 -2.11 12.75
C PHE A 166 -9.28 -1.03 13.48
N HIS A 167 -9.20 -1.05 14.80
CA HIS A 167 -9.96 -0.18 15.68
C HIS A 167 -9.03 0.59 16.62
N ARG A 168 -8.65 1.81 16.22
CA ARG A 168 -7.71 2.66 16.98
C ARG A 168 -8.05 2.79 18.47
N ASP A 169 -9.33 2.90 18.78
CA ASP A 169 -9.83 3.15 20.14
C ASP A 169 -10.27 1.87 20.88
N SER A 170 -10.10 0.69 20.27
CA SER A 170 -10.45 -0.59 20.89
C SER A 170 -9.67 -0.80 22.20
N PRO A 171 -10.25 -1.34 23.27
CA PRO A 171 -9.50 -1.67 24.48
C PRO A 171 -8.53 -2.84 24.28
N GLU A 172 -8.68 -3.65 23.22
CA GLU A 172 -7.78 -4.75 22.90
C GLU A 172 -6.34 -4.24 22.65
N PRO A 173 -5.30 -4.86 23.23
CA PRO A 173 -3.92 -4.39 23.08
C PRO A 173 -3.44 -4.28 21.63
N SER A 174 -3.84 -5.22 20.77
CA SER A 174 -3.46 -5.27 19.35
C SER A 174 -4.36 -4.41 18.46
N LYS A 175 -5.49 -3.91 18.97
CA LYS A 175 -6.46 -3.09 18.23
C LYS A 175 -7.03 -3.79 16.98
N GLY A 176 -7.15 -5.11 17.01
CA GLY A 176 -7.57 -5.94 15.87
C GLY A 176 -6.44 -6.36 14.90
N LEU A 177 -5.20 -5.90 15.12
CA LEU A 177 -4.03 -6.31 14.32
C LEU A 177 -3.56 -7.71 14.72
N ARG A 178 -3.20 -8.52 13.73
CA ARG A 178 -2.54 -9.81 13.92
C ARG A 178 -1.18 -9.77 13.25
N LEU A 179 -0.13 -10.11 13.99
CA LEU A 179 1.22 -10.21 13.49
C LEU A 179 1.65 -11.69 13.46
N THR A 180 2.23 -12.12 12.35
CA THR A 180 2.86 -13.45 12.24
C THR A 180 4.31 -13.32 11.77
N VAL A 181 5.17 -14.23 12.24
CA VAL A 181 6.57 -14.37 11.81
C VAL A 181 6.73 -15.78 11.27
N GLY A 182 6.84 -15.90 9.94
CA GLY A 182 6.52 -17.13 9.23
C GLY A 182 5.09 -17.55 9.58
N ASP A 183 4.94 -18.80 10.02
CA ASP A 183 3.66 -19.35 10.47
C ASP A 183 3.38 -19.12 11.96
N ALA A 184 4.34 -18.55 12.71
CA ALA A 184 4.19 -18.36 14.15
C ALA A 184 3.43 -17.06 14.46
N PRO A 185 2.27 -17.12 15.17
CA PRO A 185 1.60 -15.92 15.63
C PRO A 185 2.40 -15.24 16.74
N ALA A 186 2.54 -13.91 16.65
CA ALA A 186 3.17 -13.10 17.66
C ALA A 186 2.14 -12.28 18.44
N GLN A 187 2.36 -12.12 19.75
CA GLN A 187 1.55 -11.23 20.56
C GLN A 187 1.95 -9.78 20.28
N LEU A 188 1.00 -8.97 19.81
CA LEU A 188 1.19 -7.56 19.51
C LEU A 188 0.43 -6.69 20.52
N SER A 189 1.10 -5.68 21.07
CA SER A 189 0.49 -4.72 22.01
C SER A 189 0.93 -3.29 21.68
N LEU A 190 -0.03 -2.40 21.47
CA LEU A 190 0.19 -0.98 21.25
C LEU A 190 -0.19 -0.20 22.50
N ARG A 191 0.74 0.57 23.04
CA ARG A 191 0.56 1.36 24.26
C ARG A 191 0.86 2.82 23.98
N LYS A 192 -0.18 3.62 23.80
CA LYS A 192 -0.08 5.08 23.76
C LYS A 192 -0.31 5.67 25.16
N LYS A 193 0.55 6.57 25.60
CA LYS A 193 0.45 7.30 26.87
C LYS A 193 0.62 8.80 26.64
N LEU A 194 -0.02 9.61 27.49
CA LEU A 194 0.15 11.08 27.49
C LEU A 194 1.64 11.47 27.61
N ARG A 195 2.36 10.83 28.54
CA ARG A 195 3.82 10.90 28.58
C ARG A 195 4.40 10.07 27.43
N LYS A 196 4.73 10.74 26.32
CA LYS A 196 5.23 10.14 25.07
C LYS A 196 6.38 9.15 25.27
N SER A 197 7.31 9.43 26.20
CA SER A 197 8.45 8.55 26.53
C SER A 197 8.05 7.19 27.15
N LYS A 198 6.81 7.05 27.63
CA LYS A 198 6.24 5.80 28.16
C LYS A 198 5.37 5.06 27.13
N SER A 199 5.27 5.57 25.90
CA SER A 199 4.55 4.89 24.82
C SER A 199 5.44 3.83 24.18
N SER A 200 4.86 2.69 23.82
CA SER A 200 5.58 1.58 23.22
C SER A 200 4.72 0.79 22.25
N VAL A 201 5.38 0.08 21.34
CA VAL A 201 4.78 -1.05 20.62
C VAL A 201 5.61 -2.28 20.93
N GLU A 202 4.96 -3.35 21.33
CA GLU A 202 5.61 -4.58 21.78
C GLU A 202 5.17 -5.75 20.92
N VAL A 203 6.12 -6.57 20.48
CA VAL A 203 5.88 -7.84 19.78
C VAL A 203 6.60 -8.95 20.53
N ARG A 204 5.87 -9.99 20.92
CA ARG A 204 6.42 -11.15 21.63
C ARG A 204 6.21 -12.44 20.85
N LEU A 205 7.30 -13.18 20.69
CA LEU A 205 7.34 -14.57 20.29
C LEU A 205 7.91 -15.40 21.44
N PRO A 206 7.72 -16.72 21.45
CA PRO A 206 8.43 -17.59 22.40
C PRO A 206 9.94 -17.32 22.37
N GLY A 207 10.49 -16.85 23.49
CA GLY A 207 11.92 -16.57 23.65
C GLY A 207 12.45 -15.28 23.01
N GLN A 208 11.61 -14.45 22.38
CA GLN A 208 12.06 -13.20 21.74
C GLN A 208 11.04 -12.07 21.97
N HIS A 209 11.53 -10.90 22.37
CA HIS A 209 10.70 -9.72 22.62
C HIS A 209 11.25 -8.47 21.95
N TRP A 210 10.49 -7.92 21.01
CA TRP A 210 10.79 -6.63 20.39
C TRP A 210 9.97 -5.49 21.01
N VAL A 211 10.62 -4.36 21.26
CA VAL A 211 10.00 -3.15 21.81
C VAL A 211 10.43 -1.93 21.02
N LEU A 212 9.46 -1.24 20.43
CA LEU A 212 9.67 0.08 19.86
C LEU A 212 9.50 1.14 20.95
N ARG A 213 10.56 1.91 21.23
CA ARG A 213 10.57 3.02 22.19
C ARG A 213 10.98 4.32 21.54
N ARG A 214 10.36 5.41 21.98
CA ARG A 214 10.71 6.76 21.53
C ARG A 214 12.15 7.10 21.91
N GLU A 215 12.92 7.58 20.94
CA GLU A 215 14.22 8.23 21.17
C GLU A 215 14.01 9.75 21.25
N ASN A 216 13.54 10.35 20.15
CA ASN A 216 13.23 11.77 20.07
C ASN A 216 11.89 12.02 19.36
N THR A 217 11.63 13.24 18.89
CA THR A 217 10.36 13.62 18.26
C THR A 217 10.10 12.89 16.94
N VAL A 218 11.15 12.47 16.24
CA VAL A 218 11.08 11.89 14.89
C VAL A 218 11.72 10.52 14.77
N SER A 219 12.29 9.96 15.85
CA SER A 219 12.93 8.65 15.82
C SER A 219 12.57 7.75 17.00
N SER A 220 12.76 6.46 16.80
CA SER A 220 12.51 5.43 17.81
C SER A 220 13.51 4.30 17.69
N TRP A 221 13.93 3.79 18.84
CA TRP A 221 14.73 2.58 18.93
C TRP A 221 13.82 1.37 18.88
N LEU A 222 14.17 0.41 18.03
CA LEU A 222 13.72 -0.97 18.18
C LEU A 222 14.73 -1.70 19.05
N LEU A 223 14.25 -2.26 20.14
CA LEU A 223 15.01 -3.09 21.07
C LEU A 223 14.58 -4.54 20.89
N ARG A 224 15.53 -5.49 20.95
CA ARG A 224 15.26 -6.92 21.17
C ARG A 224 15.83 -7.31 22.52
N ASP A 225 14.98 -7.80 23.42
CA ASP A 225 15.35 -8.18 24.79
C ASP A 225 16.19 -7.09 25.49
N GLU A 226 15.68 -5.85 25.42
CA GLU A 226 16.28 -4.60 25.93
C GLU A 226 17.58 -4.13 25.22
N ARG A 227 18.09 -4.86 24.23
CA ARG A 227 19.26 -4.44 23.43
C ARG A 227 18.83 -3.68 22.16
N PRO A 228 19.43 -2.52 21.83
CA PRO A 228 19.14 -1.83 20.58
C PRO A 228 19.52 -2.68 19.36
N VAL A 229 18.59 -2.84 18.43
CA VAL A 229 18.81 -3.58 17.17
C VAL A 229 18.63 -2.71 15.94
N ALA A 230 17.86 -1.62 16.02
CA ALA A 230 17.75 -0.64 14.95
C ALA A 230 17.26 0.73 15.44
N LEU A 231 17.71 1.81 14.78
CA LEU A 231 17.15 3.15 14.91
C LEU A 231 16.26 3.46 13.70
N LEU A 232 14.99 3.76 13.96
CA LEU A 232 13.97 4.05 12.96
C LEU A 232 13.68 5.54 12.96
N THR A 233 13.69 6.18 11.78
CA THR A 233 13.47 7.63 11.68
C THR A 233 12.31 7.93 10.73
N CYS A 234 11.47 8.90 11.08
CA CYS A 234 10.46 9.43 10.17
C CYS A 234 11.16 9.96 8.88
N PRO A 235 10.67 9.63 7.68
CA PRO A 235 11.08 10.30 6.46
C PRO A 235 10.90 11.82 6.58
N ALA A 236 11.72 12.57 5.85
CA ALA A 236 11.48 13.99 5.66
C ALA A 236 10.07 14.22 5.10
N ARG A 237 9.41 15.33 5.43
CA ARG A 237 8.07 15.65 4.90
C ARG A 237 8.06 15.80 3.38
N ARG A 238 9.19 16.18 2.78
CA ARG A 238 9.39 16.32 1.35
C ARG A 238 10.74 15.71 0.96
N PRO A 239 10.84 14.37 0.81
CA PRO A 239 12.09 13.75 0.34
C PRO A 239 12.50 14.30 -1.04
N ALA A 240 13.79 14.42 -1.32
CA ALA A 240 14.22 14.51 -2.71
C ALA A 240 13.99 13.12 -3.34
N LEU A 241 13.35 13.07 -4.51
CA LEU A 241 13.20 11.85 -5.28
C LEU A 241 14.03 11.98 -6.54
N ASP A 242 14.67 10.89 -6.95
CA ASP A 242 15.30 10.83 -8.25
C ASP A 242 14.24 11.01 -9.35
N PRO A 243 14.58 11.67 -10.46
CA PRO A 243 13.71 11.73 -11.63
C PRO A 243 13.22 10.33 -12.00
N ASN A 244 11.92 10.19 -12.28
CA ASN A 244 11.24 8.93 -12.61
C ASN A 244 10.96 7.98 -11.42
N THR A 245 11.23 8.37 -10.18
CA THR A 245 10.80 7.60 -9.01
C THR A 245 9.35 7.94 -8.64
N VAL A 246 8.44 6.98 -8.82
CA VAL A 246 7.01 7.15 -8.48
C VAL A 246 6.75 6.88 -6.98
N LEU A 247 7.45 5.90 -6.41
CA LEU A 247 7.26 5.44 -5.03
C LEU A 247 7.96 6.35 -4.01
N LEU A 248 7.28 6.67 -2.91
CA LEU A 248 7.86 7.31 -1.75
C LEU A 248 8.87 6.38 -1.05
N PRO A 249 9.98 6.93 -0.55
CA PRO A 249 11.00 6.14 0.12
C PRO A 249 10.45 5.51 1.41
N LEU A 250 11.03 4.38 1.80
CA LEU A 250 10.81 3.80 3.11
C LEU A 250 11.42 4.69 4.21
N ALA A 251 10.96 4.49 5.45
CA ALA A 251 11.57 5.15 6.60
C ALA A 251 13.06 4.75 6.69
N PRO A 252 13.98 5.69 6.93
CA PRO A 252 15.37 5.35 7.20
C PRO A 252 15.47 4.42 8.41
N VAL A 253 16.16 3.29 8.22
CA VAL A 253 16.47 2.31 9.27
C VAL A 253 17.98 2.17 9.33
N ARG A 254 18.55 2.45 10.51
CA ARG A 254 19.95 2.14 10.81
C ARG A 254 20.00 0.85 11.63
N HIS A 255 20.52 -0.21 11.04
CA HIS A 255 20.64 -1.52 11.70
C HIS A 255 21.86 -1.52 12.64
N GLU A 256 21.65 -1.97 13.87
CA GLU A 256 22.71 -2.20 14.88
C GLU A 256 22.96 -3.71 15.08
N SER A 257 22.01 -4.55 14.67
CA SER A 257 22.10 -6.01 14.70
C SER A 257 22.39 -6.56 13.29
N PRO A 258 23.27 -7.57 13.14
CA PRO A 258 23.44 -8.27 11.88
C PRO A 258 22.34 -9.32 11.63
N ASP A 259 21.44 -9.55 12.58
CA ASP A 259 20.39 -10.55 12.49
C ASP A 259 19.36 -10.19 11.40
N PRO A 260 19.15 -11.06 10.39
CA PRO A 260 18.16 -10.83 9.33
C PRO A 260 16.74 -10.59 9.85
N LEU A 261 16.33 -11.27 10.93
CA LEU A 261 15.00 -11.12 11.50
C LEU A 261 14.83 -9.75 12.16
N ASP A 262 15.86 -9.23 12.84
CA ASP A 262 15.82 -7.89 13.43
C ASP A 262 15.66 -6.82 12.34
N ALA A 263 16.31 -7.00 11.18
CA ALA A 263 16.17 -6.09 10.05
C ALA A 263 14.75 -6.12 9.44
N VAL A 264 14.18 -7.31 9.24
CA VAL A 264 12.79 -7.46 8.79
C VAL A 264 11.82 -6.83 9.80
N MET A 265 12.00 -7.10 11.09
CA MET A 265 11.19 -6.51 12.15
C MET A 265 11.32 -4.97 12.16
N ALA A 266 12.52 -4.42 12.04
CA ALA A 266 12.71 -2.96 11.95
C ALA A 266 11.90 -2.34 10.81
N HIS A 267 11.88 -2.97 9.64
CA HIS A 267 11.09 -2.50 8.52
C HIS A 267 9.58 -2.64 8.78
N VAL A 268 9.10 -3.74 9.35
CA VAL A 268 7.70 -3.92 9.77
C VAL A 268 7.26 -2.79 10.71
N PHE A 269 8.04 -2.54 11.76
CA PHE A 269 7.72 -1.49 12.72
C PHE A 269 7.71 -0.10 12.07
N SER A 270 8.67 0.16 11.18
CA SER A 270 8.78 1.45 10.49
C SER A 270 7.59 1.79 9.61
N VAL A 271 6.96 0.78 8.98
CA VAL A 271 5.82 1.01 8.07
C VAL A 271 4.48 0.90 8.76
N ALA A 272 4.37 0.07 9.80
CA ALA A 272 3.09 -0.21 10.46
C ALA A 272 2.78 0.71 11.64
N PHE A 273 3.80 1.23 12.34
CA PHE A 273 3.61 1.97 13.59
C PHE A 273 4.19 3.38 13.54
N GLY A 274 3.63 4.26 14.36
CA GLY A 274 4.12 5.62 14.55
C GLY A 274 5.53 5.61 15.14
N LEU A 275 6.36 6.56 14.71
CA LEU A 275 7.70 6.79 15.26
C LEU A 275 7.75 8.12 16.01
N GLY A 276 8.72 8.22 16.93
CA GLY A 276 9.00 9.40 17.72
C GLY A 276 7.84 9.77 18.64
N ASP A 277 7.27 10.96 18.45
CA ASP A 277 6.14 11.44 19.23
C ASP A 277 4.85 10.65 18.99
N THR A 278 4.77 9.89 17.89
CA THR A 278 3.62 9.06 17.53
C THR A 278 3.78 7.59 17.95
N THR A 279 4.90 7.20 18.56
CA THR A 279 5.13 5.83 19.07
C THR A 279 3.98 5.36 19.95
N GLY A 280 3.61 4.09 19.81
CA GLY A 280 2.45 3.48 20.45
C GLY A 280 1.15 3.52 19.63
N MET A 281 1.18 4.06 18.41
CA MET A 281 0.05 4.10 17.47
C MET A 281 0.34 3.24 16.22
N ALA A 282 -0.71 2.74 15.57
CA ALA A 282 -0.60 2.15 14.24
C ALA A 282 -0.87 3.20 13.15
N ARG A 283 -0.26 3.01 11.98
CA ARG A 283 -0.35 3.90 10.81
C ARG A 283 -1.45 3.49 9.82
N PHE A 284 -2.48 2.82 10.32
CA PHE A 284 -3.65 2.42 9.56
C PHE A 284 -4.84 3.36 9.87
N GLY A 285 -5.71 3.54 8.88
CA GLY A 285 -7.01 4.19 9.10
C GLY A 285 -7.94 3.26 9.88
N THR A 286 -8.79 3.82 10.74
CA THR A 286 -9.83 3.04 11.41
C THR A 286 -10.77 2.45 10.36
N GLN A 287 -10.94 1.14 10.36
CA GLN A 287 -11.80 0.45 9.40
C GLN A 287 -12.67 -0.58 10.11
N ARG A 288 -13.99 -0.43 9.96
CA ARG A 288 -14.94 -1.48 10.32
C ARG A 288 -15.14 -2.38 9.10
N ARG A 289 -14.93 -3.70 9.25
CA ARG A 289 -15.24 -4.69 8.21
C ARG A 289 -16.25 -5.69 8.72
N ALA A 290 -17.12 -6.16 7.83
CA ALA A 290 -18.01 -7.28 8.10
C ALA A 290 -17.19 -8.57 8.24
N VAL A 291 -17.63 -9.45 9.13
CA VAL A 291 -16.96 -10.72 9.46
C VAL A 291 -17.16 -11.72 8.32
N ASN A 292 -16.34 -11.63 7.28
CA ASN A 292 -16.13 -12.74 6.35
C ASN A 292 -14.70 -13.21 6.59
N GLY A 293 -14.53 -14.37 7.23
CA GLY A 293 -13.27 -14.86 7.81
C GLY A 293 -12.10 -15.17 6.85
N GLY A 294 -11.98 -14.46 5.72
CA GLY A 294 -10.87 -14.53 4.78
C GLY A 294 -9.99 -13.26 4.78
N GLU A 295 -8.91 -13.28 3.99
CA GLU A 295 -8.10 -12.08 3.76
C GLU A 295 -8.95 -10.97 3.11
N PRO A 296 -8.73 -9.68 3.45
CA PRO A 296 -9.57 -8.63 2.92
C PRO A 296 -9.32 -8.39 1.43
N PHE A 297 -10.36 -8.52 0.62
CA PHE A 297 -10.40 -8.11 -0.79
C PHE A 297 -11.38 -6.93 -0.94
N ALA A 298 -11.15 -6.08 -1.93
CA ALA A 298 -12.10 -5.02 -2.28
C ALA A 298 -13.42 -5.62 -2.79
N VAL A 299 -14.56 -5.04 -2.39
CA VAL A 299 -15.90 -5.48 -2.79
C VAL A 299 -16.31 -4.84 -4.12
N ASP A 300 -17.32 -5.36 -4.80
CA ASP A 300 -17.80 -4.80 -6.09
C ASP A 300 -18.10 -3.30 -6.07
N GLY A 301 -18.52 -2.75 -4.92
CA GLY A 301 -18.76 -1.32 -4.73
C GLY A 301 -17.51 -0.43 -4.79
N ASP A 302 -16.32 -1.02 -4.74
CA ASP A 302 -15.04 -0.33 -4.87
C ASP A 302 -14.55 -0.21 -6.32
N TRP A 303 -15.19 -0.90 -7.27
CA TRP A 303 -14.77 -0.88 -8.68
C TRP A 303 -14.82 0.52 -9.30
N ASP A 304 -15.87 1.27 -9.00
CA ASP A 304 -16.11 2.60 -9.55
C ASP A 304 -15.44 3.72 -8.73
N ARG A 305 -14.67 3.36 -7.70
CA ARG A 305 -14.03 4.29 -6.77
C ARG A 305 -12.50 4.23 -6.88
N PRO A 306 -11.80 5.35 -6.68
CA PRO A 306 -10.35 5.32 -6.52
C PRO A 306 -9.94 4.43 -5.34
N TRP A 307 -8.83 3.72 -5.53
CA TRP A 307 -8.13 3.02 -4.48
C TRP A 307 -6.79 3.70 -4.25
N PHE A 308 -6.67 4.51 -3.20
CA PHE A 308 -5.44 5.22 -2.87
C PHE A 308 -4.51 4.36 -2.04
N SER A 309 -3.25 4.25 -2.45
CA SER A 309 -2.22 3.56 -1.65
C SER A 309 -1.48 4.50 -0.68
N ASN A 310 -1.48 5.80 -0.96
CA ASN A 310 -0.65 6.81 -0.28
C ASN A 310 0.84 6.42 -0.29
N LEU A 311 1.29 5.79 -1.39
CA LEU A 311 2.69 5.39 -1.61
C LEU A 311 3.38 6.21 -2.71
N GLY A 312 2.64 7.07 -3.43
CA GLY A 312 3.20 7.95 -4.45
C GLY A 312 3.05 9.43 -4.09
N ARG A 313 3.72 10.30 -4.86
CA ARG A 313 3.63 11.76 -4.68
C ARG A 313 2.50 12.43 -5.44
N ALA A 314 2.03 11.79 -6.50
CA ALA A 314 1.01 12.39 -7.33
C ALA A 314 -0.28 12.55 -6.51
N GLY A 315 -1.05 13.62 -6.78
CA GLY A 315 -2.36 13.79 -6.16
C GLY A 315 -3.30 12.60 -6.45
N GLU A 316 -3.06 11.88 -7.54
CA GLU A 316 -3.80 10.66 -7.91
C GLU A 316 -3.51 9.49 -6.97
N ASP A 317 -2.37 9.46 -6.26
CA ASP A 317 -2.00 8.39 -5.34
C ASP A 317 -2.47 8.58 -3.90
N ASN A 318 -3.01 9.77 -3.60
CA ASN A 318 -3.28 10.21 -2.25
C ASN A 318 -4.75 10.58 -2.05
N ASP A 319 -5.35 10.04 -1.00
CA ASP A 319 -6.71 10.39 -0.60
C ASP A 319 -6.76 11.85 -0.08
N PRO A 320 -7.79 12.66 -0.40
CA PRO A 320 -7.98 13.97 0.23
C PRO A 320 -7.91 13.90 1.78
N GLY A 321 -6.85 14.48 2.35
CA GLY A 321 -6.57 14.45 3.80
C GLY A 321 -5.78 13.23 4.29
N GLY A 322 -5.51 12.27 3.42
CA GLY A 322 -4.71 11.08 3.70
C GLY A 322 -3.24 11.30 3.38
N GLY A 323 -2.48 11.87 4.32
CA GLY A 323 -1.02 11.78 4.26
C GLY A 323 -0.54 10.34 4.42
N ASP A 324 0.71 10.06 4.07
CA ASP A 324 1.40 8.77 4.31
C ASP A 324 1.51 8.38 5.81
N GLY A 325 0.85 9.10 6.71
CA GLY A 325 0.85 8.88 8.16
C GLY A 325 2.05 9.50 8.87
N TRP A 326 2.90 10.29 8.19
CA TRP A 326 3.97 11.08 8.81
C TRP A 326 3.59 12.55 9.05
N GLY A 327 2.39 12.95 8.60
CA GLY A 327 1.82 14.28 8.85
C GLY A 327 1.59 14.50 10.34
N ALA A 328 2.28 15.51 10.87
CA ALA A 328 2.02 16.06 12.18
C ALA A 328 0.62 16.69 12.16
N ASP A 329 -0.28 16.11 12.94
CA ASP A 329 -1.16 16.81 13.87
C ASP A 329 -1.61 15.77 14.90
N GLY A 330 -0.79 15.63 15.94
CA GLY A 330 -1.36 15.42 17.27
C GLY A 330 -2.09 16.71 17.63
N GLY A 331 -3.25 16.93 16.99
CA GLY A 331 -4.26 17.84 17.48
C GLY A 331 -4.98 17.10 18.58
N ASP A 332 -4.90 17.64 19.79
CA ASP A 332 -5.72 17.25 20.91
C ASP A 332 -7.17 17.05 20.45
N GLY A 333 -7.78 15.97 20.93
CA GLY A 333 -9.23 15.86 20.93
C GLY A 333 -9.79 17.06 21.71
N GLY A 334 -10.26 18.07 20.98
CA GLY A 334 -11.13 19.09 21.51
C GLY A 334 -12.53 18.51 21.61
N ASP A 335 -12.88 18.01 22.78
CA ASP A 335 -14.27 18.00 23.24
C ASP A 335 -14.81 19.44 23.10
N SER A 336 -15.80 19.62 22.25
CA SER A 336 -16.77 20.70 22.42
C SER A 336 -18.15 20.08 22.20
N GLY A 337 -18.70 19.63 23.33
CA GLY A 337 -20.12 19.35 23.45
C GLY A 337 -20.96 20.62 23.30
N GLY A 338 -22.23 20.36 23.00
CA GLY A 338 -23.44 21.16 23.14
C GLY A 338 -23.34 22.66 23.44
N SER A 339 -24.10 23.43 22.66
CA SER A 339 -25.19 24.19 23.24
C SER A 339 -26.31 24.38 22.22
N ASP A 340 -27.49 23.87 22.59
CA ASP A 340 -28.79 24.45 22.23
C ASP A 340 -28.94 25.84 22.87
N GLY A 341 -29.74 26.70 22.22
CA GLY A 341 -30.19 28.03 22.67
C GLY A 341 -30.10 29.02 21.51
N GLY A 342 -31.20 29.41 20.84
CA GLY A 342 -32.18 30.41 21.31
C GLY A 342 -31.54 31.80 21.19
N ASP A 343 -31.93 32.72 20.31
CA ASP A 343 -33.25 33.12 19.79
C ASP A 343 -33.33 33.19 18.24
#